data_AF-A0A924MPF7-F1
#
_entry.id   AF-A0A924MPF7-F1
#
_cell.length_a   1.000
_cell.length_b   1.000
_cell.length_c   1.000
_cell.angle_alpha   90.00
_cell.angle_beta   90.00
_cell.angle_gamma   90.00
#
_symmetry.space_group_name_H-M   'P 1'
#
loop_
_entity.id
_entity.type
_entity.pdbx_description
1 polymer ?
#
loop_
_entity_poly.entity_id
_entity_poly.type
_entity_poly.pdbx_seq_one_letter_code
_entity_poly.pdbx_strand_id
1 'polypeptide(L)'
;MLYPELFKQLEAVRWDMDKDIPWDSFDPSQLTDEQATTIKMNAITEWSALPATEMFLRDNRDDSDFCAFMSVWFFEEQKHSLVLMEYLRRFRPELVPTEEELHAVRFEFDPAPALETLMLHFCGEIRLNHWYRRAAQWHTEPVIKHIYETLARDEARHGGAYLRYMKKALTR
;
A
#
# COMPACT_ATOMS: atom_id res chain seq x y z
N MET A 1 -9.10 22.91 3.04
CA MET A 1 -8.75 21.77 2.17
C MET A 1 -7.41 21.25 2.63
N LEU A 2 -7.25 19.94 2.76
CA LEU A 2 -6.01 19.28 3.19
C LEU A 2 -5.17 18.82 1.99
N TYR A 3 -5.82 18.49 0.88
CA TYR A 3 -5.17 17.84 -0.26
C TYR A 3 -3.95 18.59 -0.83
N PRO A 4 -3.97 19.92 -1.08
CA PRO A 4 -2.80 20.60 -1.68
C PRO A 4 -1.53 20.52 -0.83
N GLU A 5 -1.66 20.44 0.49
CA GLU A 5 -0.53 20.28 1.40
C GLU A 5 -0.07 18.82 1.46
N LEU A 6 -1.02 17.88 1.54
CA LEU A 6 -0.74 16.44 1.53
C LEU A 6 -0.04 16.01 0.23
N PHE A 7 -0.47 16.55 -0.92
CA PHE A 7 0.16 16.31 -2.21
C PHE A 7 1.65 16.64 -2.18
N LYS A 8 2.02 17.85 -1.72
CA LYS A 8 3.42 18.28 -1.64
C LYS A 8 4.23 17.41 -0.66
N GLN A 9 3.61 17.02 0.45
CA GLN A 9 4.26 16.17 1.46
C GLN A 9 4.57 14.78 0.92
N LEU A 10 3.63 14.16 0.21
CA LEU A 10 3.78 12.82 -0.36
C LEU A 10 4.69 12.82 -1.59
N GLU A 11 4.57 13.84 -2.45
CA GLU A 11 5.46 14.01 -3.62
C GLU A 11 6.93 14.14 -3.22
N ALA A 12 7.23 14.90 -2.16
CA ALA A 12 8.60 15.17 -1.71
C ALA A 12 9.35 13.92 -1.20
N VAL A 13 8.63 12.86 -0.84
CA VAL A 13 9.19 11.62 -0.27
C VAL A 13 8.92 10.40 -1.16
N ARG A 14 8.43 10.64 -2.38
CA ARG A 14 8.12 9.59 -3.33
C ARG A 14 9.40 8.90 -3.80
N TRP A 15 9.42 7.59 -3.69
CA TRP A 15 10.50 6.74 -4.17
C TRP A 15 10.26 6.26 -5.62
N ASP A 16 11.35 6.08 -6.34
CA ASP A 16 11.47 5.52 -7.69
C ASP A 16 11.87 4.04 -7.57
N MET A 17 11.06 3.16 -8.17
CA MET A 17 11.24 1.70 -8.05
C MET A 17 12.57 1.20 -8.61
N ASP A 18 13.05 1.81 -9.69
CA ASP A 18 14.28 1.36 -10.35
C ASP A 18 15.53 1.92 -9.64
N LYS A 19 15.42 3.09 -9.02
CA LYS A 19 16.56 3.79 -8.42
C LYS A 19 16.73 3.57 -6.93
N ASP A 20 15.62 3.51 -6.19
CA ASP A 20 15.66 3.51 -4.72
C ASP A 20 15.62 2.09 -4.13
N ILE A 21 15.14 1.09 -4.89
CA ILE A 21 15.18 -0.31 -4.46
C ILE A 21 16.55 -0.92 -4.83
N PRO A 22 17.29 -1.51 -3.88
CA PRO A 22 18.66 -1.97 -4.10
C PRO A 22 18.71 -3.35 -4.78
N TRP A 23 18.12 -3.47 -5.98
CA TRP A 23 17.96 -4.75 -6.68
C TRP A 23 19.23 -5.59 -6.80
N ASP A 24 20.40 -4.96 -6.96
CA ASP A 24 21.70 -5.62 -7.08
C ASP A 24 22.20 -6.26 -5.77
N SER A 25 21.52 -6.00 -4.65
CA SER A 25 21.84 -6.57 -3.34
C SER A 25 21.16 -7.92 -3.08
N PHE A 26 20.47 -8.48 -4.09
CA PHE A 26 19.75 -9.74 -3.95
C PHE A 26 20.70 -10.91 -3.63
N ASP A 27 20.33 -11.71 -2.63
CA ASP A 27 21.04 -12.93 -2.25
C ASP A 27 20.09 -14.13 -2.18
N PRO A 28 20.16 -15.08 -3.14
CA PRO A 28 19.27 -16.23 -3.16
C PRO A 28 19.45 -17.16 -1.95
N SER A 29 20.62 -17.15 -1.29
CA SER A 29 20.85 -17.96 -0.09
C SER A 29 20.09 -17.47 1.14
N GLN A 30 19.55 -16.25 1.08
CA GLN A 30 18.82 -15.59 2.16
C GLN A 30 17.31 -15.52 1.91
N LEU A 31 16.79 -16.19 0.89
CA LEU A 31 15.36 -16.27 0.59
C LEU A 31 14.84 -17.70 0.70
N THR A 32 13.95 -17.96 1.65
CA THR A 32 13.27 -19.27 1.74
C THR A 32 12.05 -19.35 0.83
N ASP A 33 11.60 -20.57 0.52
CA ASP A 33 10.35 -20.78 -0.24
C ASP A 33 9.10 -20.27 0.49
N GLU A 34 9.09 -20.38 1.83
CA GLU A 34 8.03 -19.83 2.65
C GLU A 34 7.97 -18.30 2.52
N GLN A 35 9.13 -17.62 2.67
CA GLN A 35 9.24 -16.18 2.47
C GLN A 35 8.77 -15.78 1.08
N ALA A 36 9.25 -16.44 0.03
CA ALA A 36 8.84 -16.16 -1.35
C ALA A 36 7.33 -16.31 -1.57
N THR A 37 6.71 -17.33 -0.98
CA THR A 37 5.25 -17.52 -1.04
C THR A 37 4.52 -16.39 -0.32
N THR A 38 5.00 -15.94 0.84
CA THR A 38 4.38 -14.80 1.53
C THR A 38 4.47 -13.52 0.70
N ILE A 39 5.58 -13.26 0.01
CA ILE A 39 5.74 -12.11 -0.89
C ILE A 39 4.66 -12.12 -1.98
N LYS A 40 4.36 -13.28 -2.57
CA LYS A 40 3.24 -13.44 -3.52
C LYS A 40 1.91 -13.03 -2.91
N MET A 41 1.59 -13.53 -1.72
CA MET A 41 0.33 -13.23 -1.04
C MET A 41 0.20 -11.74 -0.70
N ASN A 42 1.31 -11.10 -0.33
CA ASN A 42 1.32 -9.65 -0.07
C ASN A 42 1.13 -8.86 -1.37
N ALA A 43 1.74 -9.27 -2.47
CA ALA A 43 1.53 -8.63 -3.77
C ALA A 43 0.04 -8.66 -4.19
N ILE A 44 -0.64 -9.79 -3.97
CA ILE A 44 -2.08 -9.95 -4.22
C ILE A 44 -2.91 -9.08 -3.25
N THR A 45 -2.51 -9.04 -1.97
CA THR A 45 -3.20 -8.22 -0.96
C THR A 45 -3.10 -6.72 -1.28
N GLU A 46 -1.92 -6.23 -1.64
CA GLU A 46 -1.72 -4.83 -2.04
C GLU A 46 -2.51 -4.47 -3.31
N TRP A 47 -2.68 -5.42 -4.23
CA TRP A 47 -3.52 -5.21 -5.42
C TRP A 47 -4.99 -4.92 -5.06
N SER A 48 -5.44 -5.29 -3.86
CA SER A 48 -6.78 -5.01 -3.35
C SER A 48 -6.99 -3.58 -2.85
N ALA A 49 -6.01 -2.66 -2.99
CA ALA A 49 -6.24 -1.22 -2.80
C ALA A 49 -7.24 -0.63 -3.80
N LEU A 50 -7.41 -1.29 -4.94
CA LEU A 50 -8.28 -0.88 -6.01
C LEU A 50 -9.80 -0.86 -5.63
N PRO A 51 -10.41 -1.93 -5.09
CA PRO A 51 -11.78 -1.86 -4.58
C PRO A 51 -11.97 -0.86 -3.43
N ALA A 52 -10.94 -0.63 -2.59
CA ALA A 52 -10.99 0.40 -1.55
C ALA A 52 -11.07 1.81 -2.16
N THR A 53 -10.32 2.08 -3.22
CA THR A 53 -10.39 3.35 -3.97
C THR A 53 -11.78 3.58 -4.56
N GLU A 54 -12.36 2.55 -5.17
CA GLU A 54 -13.70 2.60 -5.75
C GLU A 54 -14.76 2.93 -4.69
N MET A 55 -14.69 2.27 -3.54
CA MET A 55 -15.54 2.55 -2.38
C MET A 55 -15.36 4.00 -1.90
N PHE A 56 -14.13 4.47 -1.71
CA PHE A 56 -13.87 5.82 -1.21
C PHE A 56 -14.42 6.90 -2.13
N LEU A 57 -14.22 6.78 -3.45
CA LEU A 57 -14.75 7.73 -4.43
C LEU A 57 -16.28 7.68 -4.51
N ARG A 58 -16.88 6.48 -4.39
CA ARG A 58 -18.34 6.30 -4.38
C ARG A 58 -18.98 6.95 -3.15
N ASP A 59 -18.40 6.75 -1.96
CA ASP A 59 -19.02 7.09 -0.68
C ASP A 59 -18.69 8.52 -0.21
N ASN A 60 -17.71 9.18 -0.85
CA ASN A 60 -17.30 10.56 -0.52
C ASN A 60 -17.55 11.56 -1.66
N ARG A 61 -18.54 11.33 -2.52
CA ARG A 61 -18.83 12.19 -3.70
C ARG A 61 -18.92 13.69 -3.39
N ASP A 62 -19.40 14.05 -2.20
CA ASP A 62 -19.57 15.45 -1.77
C ASP A 62 -18.31 16.05 -1.10
N ASP A 63 -17.26 15.24 -0.83
CA ASP A 63 -15.98 15.71 -0.28
C ASP A 63 -14.86 15.62 -1.35
N SER A 64 -14.86 16.61 -2.24
CA SER A 64 -13.88 16.72 -3.33
C SER A 64 -12.42 16.79 -2.84
N ASP A 65 -12.18 17.33 -1.64
CA ASP A 65 -10.85 17.41 -1.02
C ASP A 65 -10.33 16.00 -0.68
N PHE A 66 -11.16 15.17 -0.04
CA PHE A 66 -10.80 13.77 0.26
C PHE A 66 -10.68 12.93 -1.02
N CYS A 67 -11.62 13.06 -1.96
CA CYS A 67 -11.55 12.34 -3.23
C CYS A 67 -10.30 12.67 -4.04
N ALA A 68 -9.83 13.93 -4.00
CA ALA A 68 -8.57 14.31 -4.64
C ALA A 68 -7.36 13.62 -3.97
N PHE A 69 -7.35 13.47 -2.65
CA PHE A 69 -6.30 12.73 -1.95
C PHE A 69 -6.22 11.26 -2.37
N MET A 70 -7.36 10.61 -2.66
CA MET A 70 -7.38 9.23 -3.15
C MET A 70 -6.58 9.03 -4.45
N SER A 71 -6.42 10.07 -5.28
CA SER A 71 -5.59 9.97 -6.50
C SER A 71 -4.11 9.70 -6.21
N VAL A 72 -3.58 10.30 -5.14
CA VAL A 72 -2.17 10.16 -4.73
C VAL A 72 -1.98 8.89 -3.92
N TRP A 73 -2.88 8.63 -2.97
CA TRP A 73 -2.89 7.40 -2.17
C TRP A 73 -2.93 6.19 -3.09
N PHE A 74 -3.90 6.13 -4.02
CA PHE A 74 -4.04 4.97 -4.91
C PHE A 74 -2.83 4.75 -5.82
N PHE A 75 -2.17 5.82 -6.27
CA PHE A 75 -0.92 5.68 -7.02
C PHE A 75 0.19 5.03 -6.18
N GLU A 76 0.32 5.42 -4.91
CA GLU A 76 1.34 4.88 -4.00
C GLU A 76 1.02 3.42 -3.63
N GLU A 77 -0.24 3.10 -3.32
CA GLU A 77 -0.70 1.74 -3.03
C GLU A 77 -0.48 0.77 -4.19
N GLN A 78 -0.84 1.17 -5.43
CA GLN A 78 -0.60 0.28 -6.58
C GLN A 78 0.90 0.03 -6.78
N LYS A 79 1.75 0.99 -6.42
CA LYS A 79 3.20 0.82 -6.49
C LYS A 79 3.70 -0.22 -5.47
N HIS A 80 3.03 -0.42 -4.34
CA HIS A 80 3.35 -1.48 -3.37
C HIS A 80 3.20 -2.88 -4.00
N SER A 81 2.05 -3.13 -4.63
CA SER A 81 1.84 -4.41 -5.34
C SER A 81 2.86 -4.60 -6.46
N LEU A 82 3.08 -3.56 -7.27
CA LEU A 82 3.99 -3.63 -8.41
C LEU A 82 5.44 -3.91 -8.02
N VAL A 83 5.96 -3.33 -6.92
CA VAL A 83 7.34 -3.61 -6.49
C VAL A 83 7.49 -5.03 -5.97
N LEU A 84 6.48 -5.59 -5.30
CA LEU A 84 6.49 -6.98 -4.85
C LEU A 84 6.39 -7.94 -6.06
N MET A 85 5.57 -7.62 -7.05
CA MET A 85 5.51 -8.38 -8.31
C MET A 85 6.81 -8.29 -9.10
N GLU A 86 7.48 -7.13 -9.12
CA GLU A 86 8.78 -6.96 -9.77
C GLU A 86 9.87 -7.77 -9.07
N TYR A 87 9.87 -7.78 -7.73
CA TYR A 87 10.75 -8.65 -6.96
C TYR A 87 10.56 -10.13 -7.35
N LEU A 88 9.32 -10.61 -7.40
CA LEU A 88 9.01 -11.98 -7.80
C LEU A 88 9.43 -12.24 -9.25
N ARG A 89 9.13 -11.32 -10.18
CA ARG A 89 9.51 -11.45 -11.59
C ARG A 89 11.02 -11.62 -11.77
N ARG A 90 11.83 -10.91 -10.98
CA ARG A 90 13.30 -10.97 -11.04
C ARG A 90 13.85 -12.24 -10.41
N PHE A 91 13.30 -12.67 -9.28
CA PHE A 91 13.99 -13.65 -8.42
C PHE A 91 13.24 -14.96 -8.19
N ARG A 92 11.92 -14.98 -8.38
CA ARG A 92 10.99 -16.13 -8.19
C ARG A 92 9.85 -16.08 -9.21
N PRO A 93 10.14 -16.10 -10.52
CA PRO A 93 9.16 -15.81 -11.57
C PRO A 93 7.96 -16.78 -11.58
N GLU A 94 8.13 -17.99 -11.08
CA GLU A 94 7.06 -18.98 -10.91
C GLU A 94 6.02 -18.60 -9.85
N LEU A 95 6.33 -17.63 -8.99
CA LEU A 95 5.45 -17.13 -7.93
C LEU A 95 4.82 -15.77 -8.25
N VAL A 96 4.99 -15.21 -9.45
CA VAL A 96 4.30 -13.98 -9.83
C VAL A 96 2.78 -14.22 -9.84
N PRO A 97 1.97 -13.34 -9.21
CA PRO A 97 0.51 -13.45 -9.26
C PRO A 97 0.00 -13.51 -10.70
N THR A 98 -0.94 -14.42 -10.96
CA THR A 98 -1.63 -14.49 -12.26
C THR A 98 -2.69 -13.40 -12.36
N GLU A 99 -3.11 -13.07 -13.58
CA GLU A 99 -4.23 -12.14 -13.78
C GLU A 99 -5.52 -12.62 -13.10
N GLU A 100 -5.77 -13.93 -13.08
CA GLU A 100 -6.91 -14.53 -12.38
C GLU A 100 -6.83 -14.29 -10.86
N GLU A 101 -5.66 -14.48 -10.24
CA GLU A 101 -5.44 -14.20 -8.81
C GLU A 101 -5.64 -12.71 -8.49
N LEU A 102 -5.18 -11.82 -9.36
CA LEU A 102 -5.37 -10.37 -9.22
C LEU A 102 -6.83 -9.96 -9.46
N HIS A 103 -7.56 -10.66 -10.32
CA HIS A 103 -8.99 -10.43 -10.54
C HIS A 103 -9.83 -10.94 -9.36
N ALA A 104 -9.42 -12.03 -8.72
CA ALA A 104 -10.15 -12.64 -7.60
C ALA A 104 -10.26 -11.72 -6.38
N VAL A 105 -9.37 -10.73 -6.23
CA VAL A 105 -9.42 -9.72 -5.16
C VAL A 105 -10.17 -8.44 -5.57
N ARG A 106 -10.86 -8.44 -6.73
CA ARG A 106 -11.75 -7.35 -7.16
C ARG A 106 -13.17 -7.58 -6.66
N PHE A 107 -13.37 -7.37 -5.36
CA PHE A 107 -14.68 -7.47 -4.72
C PHE A 107 -15.33 -6.10 -4.55
N GLU A 108 -16.66 -6.07 -4.45
CA GLU A 108 -17.41 -4.85 -4.18
C GLU A 108 -17.61 -4.69 -2.67
N PHE A 109 -17.30 -3.50 -2.14
CA PHE A 109 -17.65 -3.14 -0.76
C PHE A 109 -19.12 -2.74 -0.68
N ASP A 110 -19.84 -3.26 0.31
CA ASP A 110 -21.16 -2.75 0.66
C ASP A 110 -21.11 -1.25 1.00
N PRO A 111 -22.19 -0.49 0.75
CA PRO A 111 -22.27 0.91 1.18
C PRO A 111 -22.11 1.04 2.69
N ALA A 112 -21.27 1.98 3.13
CA ALA A 112 -21.04 2.23 4.54
C ALA A 112 -20.84 3.74 4.82
N PRO A 113 -21.09 4.21 6.05
CA PRO A 113 -20.88 5.61 6.41
C PRO A 113 -19.42 6.03 6.21
N ALA A 114 -19.21 7.17 5.53
CA ALA A 114 -17.88 7.64 5.13
C ALA A 114 -16.86 7.78 6.28
N LEU A 115 -17.32 8.20 7.47
CA LEU A 115 -16.43 8.33 8.63
C LEU A 115 -16.09 6.97 9.26
N GLU A 116 -16.96 5.97 9.15
CA GLU A 116 -16.69 4.62 9.63
C GLU A 116 -15.67 3.94 8.71
N THR A 117 -15.85 4.05 7.40
CA THR A 117 -14.89 3.51 6.43
C THR A 117 -13.54 4.22 6.52
N LEU A 118 -13.52 5.54 6.72
CA LEU A 118 -12.28 6.29 6.98
C LEU A 118 -11.56 5.80 8.24
N MET A 119 -12.27 5.58 9.35
CA MET A 119 -11.68 5.06 10.58
C MET A 119 -11.15 3.63 10.40
N LEU A 120 -11.89 2.77 9.69
CA LEU A 120 -11.45 1.41 9.39
C LEU A 120 -10.12 1.41 8.62
N HIS A 121 -10.00 2.25 7.59
CA HIS A 121 -8.78 2.33 6.79
C HIS A 121 -7.64 2.99 7.56
N PHE A 122 -7.90 4.00 8.39
CA PHE A 122 -6.89 4.52 9.32
C PHE A 122 -6.30 3.40 10.21
N CYS A 123 -7.16 2.56 10.81
CA CYS A 123 -6.70 1.40 11.57
C CYS A 123 -5.93 0.40 10.69
N GLY A 124 -6.36 0.22 9.43
CA GLY A 124 -5.67 -0.56 8.41
C GLY A 124 -4.23 -0.08 8.19
N GLU A 125 -4.03 1.21 7.98
CA GLU A 125 -2.70 1.81 7.77
C GLU A 125 -1.77 1.61 8.96
N ILE A 126 -2.26 1.81 10.18
CA ILE A 126 -1.47 1.59 11.39
C ILE A 126 -1.08 0.10 11.49
N ARG A 127 -2.03 -0.80 11.20
CA ARG A 127 -1.78 -2.24 11.20
C ARG A 127 -0.74 -2.62 10.13
N LEU A 128 -0.87 -2.11 8.91
CA LEU A 128 0.05 -2.40 7.81
C LEU A 128 1.45 -1.84 8.08
N ASN A 129 1.57 -0.62 8.63
CA ASN A 129 2.85 -0.09 9.09
C ASN A 129 3.56 -1.08 10.05
N HIS A 130 2.85 -1.55 11.08
CA HIS A 130 3.41 -2.51 12.03
C HIS A 130 3.72 -3.84 11.36
N TRP A 131 2.81 -4.34 10.53
CA TRP A 131 2.95 -5.61 9.84
C TRP A 131 4.18 -5.61 8.92
N TYR A 132 4.35 -4.58 8.08
CA TYR A 132 5.51 -4.44 7.19
C TYR A 132 6.84 -4.34 7.94
N ARG A 133 6.89 -3.61 9.06
CA ARG A 133 8.09 -3.58 9.91
C ARG A 133 8.44 -4.95 10.48
N ARG A 134 7.44 -5.77 10.82
CA ARG A 134 7.65 -7.14 11.30
C ARG A 134 8.01 -8.08 10.15
N ALA A 135 7.42 -7.90 8.96
CA ALA A 135 7.77 -8.63 7.76
C ALA A 135 9.24 -8.39 7.39
N ALA A 136 9.71 -7.14 7.40
CA ALA A 136 11.12 -6.80 7.19
C ALA A 136 12.07 -7.43 8.24
N GLN A 137 11.64 -7.57 9.49
CA GLN A 137 12.44 -8.23 10.53
C GLN A 137 12.47 -9.75 10.40
N TRP A 138 11.37 -10.34 9.92
CA TRP A 138 11.25 -11.79 9.72
C TRP A 138 11.96 -12.26 8.44
N HIS A 139 12.04 -11.41 7.41
CA HIS A 139 12.81 -11.68 6.21
C HIS A 139 14.31 -11.54 6.44
N THR A 140 15.08 -12.33 5.71
CA THR A 140 16.55 -12.33 5.72
C THR A 140 17.13 -11.68 4.46
N GLU A 141 16.52 -11.91 3.30
CA GLU A 141 16.96 -11.37 2.02
C GLU A 141 16.97 -9.81 2.00
N PRO A 142 18.10 -9.15 1.67
CA PRO A 142 18.24 -7.69 1.77
C PRO A 142 17.24 -6.85 0.98
N VAL A 143 16.89 -7.22 -0.25
CA VAL A 143 16.05 -6.42 -1.13
C VAL A 143 14.60 -6.39 -0.66
N ILE A 144 14.01 -7.53 -0.32
CA ILE A 144 12.63 -7.59 0.19
C ILE A 144 12.50 -6.89 1.55
N LYS A 145 13.54 -6.94 2.39
CA LYS A 145 13.56 -6.17 3.64
C LYS A 145 13.48 -4.67 3.35
N HIS A 146 14.27 -4.18 2.40
CA HIS A 146 14.24 -2.79 1.99
C HIS A 146 12.88 -2.39 1.41
N ILE A 147 12.26 -3.26 0.61
CA ILE A 147 10.91 -3.04 0.08
C ILE A 147 9.93 -2.90 1.24
N TYR A 148 9.87 -3.85 2.17
CA TYR A 148 8.94 -3.77 3.31
C TYR A 148 9.19 -2.57 4.24
N GLU A 149 10.44 -2.15 4.43
CA GLU A 149 10.74 -0.91 5.16
C GLU A 149 10.25 0.33 4.42
N THR A 150 10.26 0.31 3.09
CA THR A 150 9.73 1.37 2.23
C THR A 150 8.21 1.42 2.31
N LEU A 151 7.53 0.29 2.10
CA LEU A 151 6.08 0.17 2.23
C LEU A 151 5.62 0.62 3.63
N ALA A 152 6.28 0.16 4.70
CA ALA A 152 5.95 0.59 6.06
C ALA A 152 5.99 2.13 6.23
N ARG A 153 6.95 2.82 5.61
CA ARG A 153 7.05 4.28 5.70
C ARG A 153 5.90 4.95 4.96
N ASP A 154 5.39 4.36 3.89
CA ASP A 154 4.26 4.87 3.11
C ASP A 154 2.99 4.76 3.95
N GLU A 155 2.72 3.61 4.56
CA GLU A 155 1.54 3.41 5.44
C GLU A 155 1.51 4.36 6.64
N ALA A 156 2.68 4.67 7.20
CA ALA A 156 2.76 5.66 8.28
C ALA A 156 2.26 7.04 7.82
N ARG A 157 2.56 7.43 6.58
CA ARG A 157 2.13 8.71 6.00
C ARG A 157 0.68 8.67 5.58
N HIS A 158 0.21 7.56 5.01
CA HIS A 158 -1.20 7.33 4.69
C HIS A 158 -2.08 7.42 5.96
N GLY A 159 -1.68 6.72 7.03
CA GLY A 159 -2.34 6.81 8.33
C GLY A 159 -2.32 8.24 8.89
N GLY A 160 -1.21 8.96 8.71
CA GLY A 160 -1.11 10.38 9.05
C GLY A 160 -2.10 11.26 8.29
N ALA A 161 -2.29 11.02 6.99
CA ALA A 161 -3.26 11.72 6.15
C ALA A 161 -4.70 11.44 6.60
N TYR A 162 -5.06 10.18 6.81
CA TYR A 162 -6.39 9.81 7.32
C TYR A 162 -6.68 10.44 8.69
N LEU A 163 -5.71 10.47 9.61
CA LEU A 163 -5.86 11.15 10.90
C LEU A 163 -6.19 12.63 10.75
N ARG A 164 -5.59 13.32 9.77
CA ARG A 164 -5.91 14.74 9.50
C ARG A 164 -7.33 14.91 8.99
N TYR A 165 -7.81 14.04 8.11
CA TYR A 165 -9.20 14.07 7.64
C TYR A 165 -10.19 13.78 8.76
N MET A 166 -9.92 12.79 9.63
CA MET A 166 -10.74 12.52 10.81
C MET A 166 -10.80 13.73 11.76
N LYS A 167 -9.66 14.36 12.05
CA LYS A 167 -9.62 15.58 12.88
C LYS A 167 -10.44 16.73 12.28
N LYS A 168 -10.36 16.92 10.96
CA LYS A 168 -11.18 17.91 10.24
C LYS A 168 -12.68 17.60 10.40
N ALA A 169 -13.08 16.33 10.33
CA ALA A 169 -14.47 15.92 10.48
C ALA A 169 -15.04 16.21 11.88
N LEU A 170 -14.22 16.15 12.94
CA LEU A 170 -14.63 16.48 14.31
C LEU A 170 -14.94 17.98 14.54
N THR A 171 -14.50 18.84 13.62
CA THR A 171 -14.70 20.31 13.72
C THR A 171 -15.85 20.81 12.84
N ARG A 172 -16.58 19.91 12.18
CA ARG A 172 -17.75 20.23 11.36
C ARG A 172 -19.02 20.28 12.19
#